data_AF-A0A496P3S2-F1
#
_entry.id   AF-A0A496P3S2-F1
#
_cell.length_a   1.000
_cell.length_b   1.000
_cell.length_c   1.000
_cell.angle_alpha   90.00
_cell.angle_beta   90.00
_cell.angle_gamma   90.00
#
_symmetry.space_group_name_H-M   'P 1'
#
loop_
_entity.id
_entity.type
_entity.pdbx_description
1 polymer ?
#
loop_
_entity_poly.entity_id
_entity_poly.type
_entity_poly.pdbx_seq_one_letter_code
_entity_poly.pdbx_strand_id
1 'polypeptide(L)'
;LKVNYDSLSTDLIDYGKRSLSDMDFRFPSNEEYTRKILEIYGIDISQYANSIIALNNSKFPYIALKSENYILYEDSDVDNEYLINQADLFHYNNYIFYGNKGSYNLLKAKNPNLLNDLVIEFGYNKDKELTKYVLSNFDFSDGSGFHDLIFTYHPETSKYELREYVFADIEHFLDKEKIKKEVYPNIKDIIEKILSTPDDYSNPQKITAFLFNIELKIGKTRHIEDYLNKNPHYKADLERFQFYHLLELKKYINDIDLDKSHKIIYFIQDPDGYTNLRKEKNISSEVIQKIKTGAPIEVLDNSGDWFLVKTQEGYTGYVHKSRLKTSLNDRVSILLYPRPDLGSIPKQLEISSEDIEYLHKVSDWDFVRVPHMVGYLAPENLKKHSFLAEEDFTPKEEKGFWDKLFG
;
A
#
# COMPACT_ATOMS: atom_id res chain seq x y z
N LEU A 1 16.28 16.73 12.24
CA LEU A 1 16.98 17.76 11.44
C LEU A 1 16.83 19.13 12.11
N LYS A 2 17.89 19.63 12.76
CA LYS A 2 18.18 21.06 12.82
C LYS A 2 19.01 21.37 11.58
N VAL A 3 18.43 21.40 10.37
CA VAL A 3 19.16 21.97 9.22
C VAL A 3 19.15 23.46 9.45
N ASN A 4 20.23 23.95 10.04
CA ASN A 4 20.44 25.36 10.23
C ASN A 4 20.96 25.92 8.90
N TYR A 5 20.17 26.74 8.23
CA TYR A 5 20.63 27.55 7.10
C TYR A 5 21.40 28.77 7.64
N ASP A 6 22.40 28.52 8.51
CA ASP A 6 23.20 29.57 9.17
C ASP A 6 23.95 30.46 8.17
N SER A 7 24.02 30.04 6.91
CA SER A 7 24.73 30.70 5.81
C SER A 7 23.80 31.20 4.70
N LEU A 8 22.49 31.32 4.91
CA LEU A 8 21.63 31.94 3.91
C LEU A 8 22.06 33.41 3.72
N SER A 9 22.31 33.79 2.47
CA SER A 9 22.80 35.14 2.16
C SER A 9 21.82 36.21 2.67
N THR A 10 22.34 37.21 3.38
CA THR A 10 21.55 38.38 3.79
C THR A 10 20.98 39.11 2.56
N ASP A 11 21.72 39.13 1.45
CA ASP A 11 21.26 39.76 0.21
C ASP A 11 20.04 39.05 -0.38
N LEU A 12 19.98 37.72 -0.26
CA LEU A 12 18.86 36.90 -0.70
C LEU A 12 17.60 37.14 0.15
N ILE A 13 17.76 37.21 1.47
CA ILE A 13 16.67 37.56 2.40
C ILE A 13 16.15 38.96 2.08
N ASP A 14 17.05 39.93 1.96
CA ASP A 14 16.69 41.31 1.66
C ASP A 14 16.02 41.43 0.28
N TYR A 15 16.48 40.66 -0.71
CA TYR A 15 15.84 40.58 -2.03
C TYR A 15 14.41 40.08 -1.91
N GLY A 16 14.18 38.93 -1.25
CA GLY A 16 12.84 38.37 -1.07
C GLY A 16 11.89 39.34 -0.33
N LYS A 17 12.37 40.00 0.72
CA LYS A 17 11.59 41.00 1.47
C LYS A 17 11.24 42.22 0.62
N ARG A 18 12.18 42.75 -0.17
CA ARG A 18 11.92 43.84 -1.12
C ARG A 18 10.92 43.41 -2.18
N SER A 19 11.09 42.22 -2.76
CA SER A 19 10.18 41.67 -3.77
C SER A 19 8.72 41.61 -3.27
N LEU A 20 8.51 41.20 -2.02
CA LEU A 20 7.19 41.20 -1.38
C LEU A 20 6.67 42.61 -1.11
N SER A 21 7.53 43.50 -0.61
CA SER A 21 7.15 44.88 -0.26
C SER A 21 6.74 45.69 -1.49
N ASP A 22 7.44 45.51 -2.63
CA ASP A 22 7.15 46.16 -3.90
C ASP A 22 5.78 45.75 -4.49
N MET A 23 5.22 44.62 -4.03
CA MET A 23 3.88 44.15 -4.39
C MET A 23 2.84 44.41 -3.31
N ASP A 24 3.13 45.32 -2.37
CA ASP A 24 2.27 45.68 -1.23
C ASP A 24 1.87 44.47 -0.37
N PHE A 25 2.78 43.50 -0.19
CA PHE A 25 2.53 42.36 0.69
C PHE A 25 2.33 42.79 2.14
N ARG A 26 1.23 42.34 2.74
CA ARG A 26 0.99 42.52 4.16
C ARG A 26 1.70 41.41 4.93
N PHE A 27 2.77 41.73 5.64
CA PHE A 27 3.43 40.76 6.50
C PHE A 27 2.54 40.41 7.71
N PRO A 28 2.36 39.11 8.04
CA PRO A 28 1.60 38.67 9.21
C PRO A 28 2.28 39.06 10.52
N SER A 29 1.52 39.03 11.62
CA SER A 29 2.10 39.17 12.96
C SER A 29 2.94 37.93 13.31
N ASN A 30 3.88 38.05 14.26
CA ASN A 30 4.69 36.90 14.69
C ASN A 30 3.83 35.71 15.18
N GLU A 31 2.71 36.01 15.84
CA GLU A 31 1.75 35.02 16.33
C GLU A 31 1.04 34.33 15.16
N GLU A 32 0.53 35.10 14.20
CA GLU A 32 -0.14 34.56 13.02
C GLU A 32 0.81 33.74 12.15
N TYR A 33 2.03 34.25 11.94
CA TYR A 33 3.09 33.59 11.21
C TYR A 33 3.41 32.22 11.83
N THR A 34 3.74 32.18 13.12
CA THR A 34 4.09 30.94 13.85
C THR A 34 2.95 29.93 13.78
N ARG A 35 1.71 30.38 14.01
CA ARG A 35 0.52 29.52 13.94
C ARG A 35 0.33 28.95 12.53
N LYS A 36 0.53 29.76 11.49
CA LYS A 36 0.39 29.34 10.09
C LYS A 36 1.47 28.36 9.67
N ILE A 37 2.71 28.54 10.14
CA ILE A 37 3.78 27.59 9.81
C ILE A 37 3.50 26.21 10.42
N LEU A 38 3.10 26.15 11.68
CA LEU A 38 2.69 24.90 12.33
C LEU A 38 1.49 24.26 11.61
N GLU A 39 0.51 25.07 11.22
CA GLU A 39 -0.69 24.60 10.54
C GLU A 39 -0.41 24.00 9.15
N ILE A 40 0.50 24.59 8.38
CA ILE A 40 0.72 24.25 6.96
C ILE A 40 1.87 23.26 6.81
N TYR A 41 2.97 23.47 7.51
CA TYR A 41 4.20 22.70 7.35
C TYR A 41 4.39 21.68 8.48
N GLY A 42 3.53 21.67 9.50
CA GLY A 42 3.65 20.76 10.65
C GLY A 42 4.82 21.07 11.57
N ILE A 43 5.49 22.22 11.39
CA ILE A 43 6.72 22.58 12.12
C ILE A 43 6.43 23.69 13.12
N ASP A 44 6.67 23.40 14.41
CA ASP A 44 6.61 24.40 15.47
C ASP A 44 7.92 25.21 15.55
N ILE A 45 7.98 26.28 14.77
CA ILE A 45 9.15 27.17 14.69
C ILE A 45 9.45 27.91 16.01
N SER A 46 8.56 27.88 17.00
CA SER A 46 8.82 28.47 18.32
C SER A 46 9.87 27.68 19.11
N GLN A 47 10.03 26.39 18.82
CA GLN A 47 11.00 25.51 19.47
C GLN A 47 12.44 25.73 19.01
N TYR A 48 12.63 26.52 17.95
CA TYR A 48 13.93 26.77 17.34
C TYR A 48 14.47 28.14 17.77
N ALA A 49 15.70 28.17 18.27
CA ALA A 49 16.38 29.42 18.63
C ALA A 49 16.74 30.27 17.40
N ASN A 50 17.01 29.62 16.26
CA ASN A 50 17.44 30.28 15.03
C ASN A 50 16.27 30.99 14.34
N SER A 51 16.57 32.07 13.62
CA SER A 51 15.59 32.85 12.86
C SER A 51 15.34 32.34 11.45
N ILE A 52 16.22 31.47 10.93
CA ILE A 52 16.17 30.90 9.58
C ILE A 52 16.00 29.39 9.72
N ILE A 53 14.89 28.87 9.24
CA ILE A 53 14.51 27.47 9.45
C ILE A 53 14.12 26.86 8.10
N ALA A 54 14.86 25.85 7.65
CA ALA A 54 14.45 25.04 6.50
C ALA A 54 13.24 24.17 6.90
N LEU A 55 12.19 24.18 6.08
CA LEU A 55 10.93 23.48 6.31
C LEU A 55 10.92 22.08 5.69
N ASN A 56 11.77 21.83 4.69
CA ASN A 56 11.97 20.53 4.09
C ASN A 56 13.45 20.25 3.77
N ASN A 57 13.77 18.99 3.46
CA ASN A 57 15.11 18.56 3.13
C ASN A 57 15.31 18.50 1.60
N SER A 58 15.39 19.67 0.98
CA SER A 58 15.60 19.84 -0.47
C SER A 58 16.87 20.63 -0.74
N LYS A 59 17.41 20.47 -1.97
CA LYS A 59 18.49 21.34 -2.49
C LYS A 59 18.04 22.81 -2.51
N PHE A 60 16.75 23.04 -2.78
CA PHE A 60 16.10 24.35 -2.75
C PHE A 60 14.92 24.26 -1.77
N PRO A 61 15.16 24.44 -0.47
CA PRO A 61 14.13 24.26 0.53
C PRO A 61 13.21 25.47 0.63
N TYR A 62 12.02 25.23 1.18
CA TYR A 62 11.20 26.28 1.74
C TYR A 62 11.81 26.72 3.08
N ILE A 63 11.91 28.02 3.31
CA ILE A 63 12.62 28.61 4.44
C ILE A 63 11.67 29.54 5.19
N ALA A 64 11.43 29.23 6.46
CA ALA A 64 10.77 30.13 7.39
C ALA A 64 11.77 31.15 7.96
N LEU A 65 11.51 32.43 7.69
CA LEU A 65 12.26 33.58 8.21
C LEU A 65 11.49 34.23 9.36
N LYS A 66 11.78 33.83 10.60
CA LYS A 66 11.08 34.30 11.82
C LYS A 66 11.18 35.79 12.08
N SER A 67 12.28 36.42 11.69
CA SER A 67 12.46 37.86 11.88
C SER A 67 11.68 38.69 10.86
N GLU A 68 11.35 38.09 9.71
CA GLU A 68 10.77 38.77 8.57
C GLU A 68 9.31 38.37 8.30
N ASN A 69 8.83 37.30 8.93
CA ASN A 69 7.46 36.78 8.84
C ASN A 69 6.98 36.45 7.41
N TYR A 70 7.85 35.86 6.59
CA TYR A 70 7.43 35.28 5.30
C TYR A 70 8.14 33.95 5.05
N ILE A 71 7.66 33.20 4.07
CA ILE A 71 8.31 31.99 3.55
C ILE A 71 9.09 32.35 2.31
N LEU A 72 10.38 32.05 2.34
CA LEU A 72 11.26 32.14 1.18
C LEU A 72 11.42 30.76 0.55
N TYR A 73 11.57 30.71 -0.76
CA TYR A 73 12.02 29.52 -1.48
C TYR A 73 12.81 29.97 -2.71
N GLU A 74 13.62 29.07 -3.24
CA GLU A 74 14.36 29.24 -4.48
C GLU A 74 13.77 28.29 -5.54
N ASP A 75 13.74 28.73 -6.78
CA ASP A 75 13.25 27.97 -7.93
C ASP A 75 14.32 27.97 -9.02
N SER A 76 14.89 26.79 -9.29
CA SER A 76 15.99 26.63 -10.24
C SER A 76 15.62 26.97 -11.69
N ASP A 77 14.33 27.03 -12.02
CA ASP A 77 13.87 27.39 -13.35
C ASP A 77 13.83 28.92 -13.55
N VAL A 78 14.09 29.70 -12.51
CA VAL A 78 14.13 31.16 -12.56
C VAL A 78 15.51 31.66 -12.96
N ASP A 79 15.56 32.38 -14.09
CA ASP A 79 16.79 32.98 -14.62
C ASP A 79 17.09 34.34 -13.96
N ASN A 80 17.47 34.32 -12.67
CA ASN A 80 18.10 35.46 -12.00
C ASN A 80 19.08 34.99 -10.90
N GLU A 81 19.90 35.92 -10.40
CA GLU A 81 20.96 35.65 -9.41
C GLU A 81 20.44 35.00 -8.11
N TYR A 82 19.18 35.25 -7.75
CA TYR A 82 18.56 34.81 -6.51
C TYR A 82 17.62 33.62 -6.68
N LEU A 83 17.39 33.17 -7.92
CA LEU A 83 16.45 32.09 -8.26
C LEU A 83 15.03 32.33 -7.72
N ILE A 84 14.60 33.59 -7.61
CA ILE A 84 13.30 33.96 -7.04
C ILE A 84 12.44 34.66 -8.09
N ASN A 85 11.25 34.13 -8.35
CA ASN A 85 10.22 34.85 -9.09
C ASN A 85 9.39 35.71 -8.12
N GLN A 86 9.47 37.03 -8.25
CA GLN A 86 8.77 37.99 -7.37
C GLN A 86 7.25 37.73 -7.31
N ALA A 87 6.61 37.49 -8.45
CA ALA A 87 5.16 37.30 -8.51
C ALA A 87 4.75 36.00 -7.80
N ASP A 88 5.48 34.92 -8.04
CA ASP A 88 5.19 33.63 -7.40
C ASP A 88 5.45 33.70 -5.89
N LEU A 89 6.55 34.34 -5.46
CA LEU A 89 6.85 34.54 -4.04
C LEU A 89 5.72 35.31 -3.33
N PHE A 90 5.22 36.38 -3.95
CA PHE A 90 4.07 37.12 -3.44
C PHE A 90 2.81 36.28 -3.37
N HIS A 91 2.44 35.61 -4.46
CA HIS A 91 1.20 34.85 -4.50
C HIS A 91 1.23 33.64 -3.56
N TYR A 92 2.39 32.98 -3.42
CA TYR A 92 2.58 31.90 -2.46
C TYR A 92 2.35 32.37 -1.04
N ASN A 93 3.08 33.40 -0.60
CA ASN A 93 2.94 33.96 0.75
C ASN A 93 1.51 34.48 1.01
N ASN A 94 0.90 35.18 0.04
CA ASN A 94 -0.45 35.70 0.18
C ASN A 94 -1.51 34.58 0.27
N TYR A 95 -1.28 33.45 -0.40
CA TYR A 95 -2.16 32.29 -0.30
C TYR A 95 -2.01 31.59 1.07
N ILE A 96 -0.78 31.24 1.49
CA ILE A 96 -0.58 30.46 2.73
C ILE A 96 -1.00 31.24 3.99
N PHE A 97 -0.79 32.55 4.04
CA PHE A 97 -1.17 33.34 5.21
C PHE A 97 -2.63 33.78 5.19
N TYR A 98 -3.18 34.15 4.02
CA TYR A 98 -4.49 34.80 3.94
C TYR A 98 -5.55 34.04 3.12
N GLY A 99 -5.23 32.86 2.58
CA GLY A 99 -6.15 32.07 1.77
C GLY A 99 -6.61 32.84 0.51
N ASN A 100 -5.77 33.71 -0.04
CA ASN A 100 -6.15 34.59 -1.12
C ASN A 100 -6.46 33.79 -2.41
N LYS A 101 -7.73 33.75 -2.81
CA LYS A 101 -8.21 32.98 -3.99
C LYS A 101 -7.59 33.43 -5.31
N GLY A 102 -7.33 34.73 -5.47
CA GLY A 102 -6.69 35.25 -6.68
C GLY A 102 -5.26 34.71 -6.83
N SER A 103 -4.52 34.69 -5.72
CA SER A 103 -3.18 34.15 -5.64
C SER A 103 -3.16 32.64 -5.87
N TYR A 104 -4.08 31.90 -5.26
CA TYR A 104 -4.28 30.47 -5.55
C TYR A 104 -4.49 30.21 -7.05
N ASN A 105 -5.39 30.94 -7.70
CA ASN A 105 -5.66 30.76 -9.13
C ASN A 105 -4.46 31.12 -10.02
N LEU A 106 -3.67 32.12 -9.65
CA LEU A 106 -2.46 32.51 -10.37
C LEU A 106 -1.35 31.47 -10.24
N LEU A 107 -1.09 30.97 -9.03
CA LEU A 107 -0.14 29.87 -8.78
C LEU A 107 -0.56 28.63 -9.54
N LYS A 108 -1.83 28.24 -9.44
CA LYS A 108 -2.39 27.10 -10.16
C LYS A 108 -2.17 27.17 -11.68
N ALA A 109 -2.19 28.38 -12.25
CA ALA A 109 -2.01 28.59 -13.68
C ALA A 109 -0.53 28.69 -14.11
N LYS A 110 0.34 29.22 -13.25
CA LYS A 110 1.72 29.57 -13.61
C LYS A 110 2.78 28.64 -13.00
N ASN A 111 2.62 28.29 -11.73
CA ASN A 111 3.55 27.47 -10.97
C ASN A 111 2.79 26.56 -9.99
N PRO A 112 2.13 25.51 -10.49
CA PRO A 112 1.31 24.62 -9.66
C PRO A 112 2.13 23.78 -8.68
N ASN A 113 3.44 23.63 -8.90
CA ASN A 113 4.32 22.85 -8.02
C ASN A 113 4.30 23.41 -6.58
N LEU A 114 4.29 24.74 -6.44
CA LEU A 114 4.18 25.39 -5.12
C LEU A 114 2.90 25.01 -4.36
N LEU A 115 1.81 24.73 -5.08
CA LEU A 115 0.56 24.26 -4.48
C LEU A 115 0.60 22.75 -4.22
N ASN A 116 1.19 21.98 -5.14
CA ASN A 116 1.37 20.54 -5.01
C ASN A 116 2.19 20.20 -3.76
N ASP A 117 3.30 20.89 -3.53
CA ASP A 117 4.22 20.66 -2.40
C ASP A 117 3.51 20.84 -1.05
N LEU A 118 2.58 21.79 -0.93
CA LEU A 118 1.78 21.96 0.29
C LEU A 118 1.08 20.66 0.69
N VAL A 119 0.51 19.93 -0.28
CA VAL A 119 -0.21 18.68 -0.04
C VAL A 119 0.74 17.48 -0.01
N ILE A 120 1.64 17.38 -0.98
CA ILE A 120 2.50 16.21 -1.20
C ILE A 120 3.66 16.20 -0.22
N GLU A 121 4.45 17.27 -0.14
CA GLU A 121 5.62 17.32 0.74
C GLU A 121 5.20 17.56 2.20
N PHE A 122 4.31 18.52 2.42
CA PHE A 122 3.96 18.98 3.77
C PHE A 122 2.71 18.34 4.36
N GLY A 123 1.93 17.60 3.58
CA GLY A 123 0.74 16.90 4.06
C GLY A 123 -0.43 17.83 4.42
N TYR A 124 -0.41 19.10 4.00
CA TYR A 124 -1.45 20.07 4.30
C TYR A 124 -2.77 19.70 3.61
N ASN A 125 -3.80 19.38 4.40
CA ASN A 125 -5.09 18.94 3.88
C ASN A 125 -6.30 19.72 4.41
N LYS A 126 -6.08 20.87 5.07
CA LYS A 126 -7.19 21.69 5.62
C LYS A 126 -7.93 22.47 4.54
N ASP A 127 -7.24 22.93 3.50
CA ASP A 127 -7.89 23.48 2.32
C ASP A 127 -8.35 22.33 1.41
N LYS A 128 -9.65 22.05 1.43
CA LYS A 128 -10.25 20.96 0.65
C LYS A 128 -10.34 21.26 -0.83
N GLU A 129 -10.35 22.53 -1.25
CA GLU A 129 -10.30 22.88 -2.67
C GLU A 129 -8.89 22.58 -3.23
N LEU A 130 -7.85 22.97 -2.49
CA LEU A 130 -6.46 22.62 -2.81
C LEU A 130 -6.23 21.11 -2.82
N THR A 131 -6.64 20.42 -1.73
CA THR A 131 -6.44 18.97 -1.60
C THR A 131 -7.07 18.22 -2.77
N LYS A 132 -8.31 18.57 -3.12
CA LYS A 132 -9.00 17.99 -4.27
C LYS A 132 -8.25 18.29 -5.57
N TYR A 133 -7.80 19.52 -5.78
CA TYR A 133 -7.06 19.90 -6.98
C TYR A 133 -5.79 19.08 -7.13
N VAL A 134 -4.96 18.99 -6.08
CA VAL A 134 -3.69 18.24 -6.13
C VAL A 134 -3.96 16.77 -6.39
N LEU A 135 -4.83 16.11 -5.61
CA LEU A 135 -5.12 14.68 -5.79
C LEU A 135 -5.73 14.36 -7.16
N SER A 136 -6.53 15.26 -7.72
CA SER A 136 -7.15 15.04 -9.04
C SER A 136 -6.11 15.05 -10.17
N ASN A 137 -5.04 15.83 -10.02
CA ASN A 137 -3.98 16.00 -11.03
C ASN A 137 -2.69 15.23 -10.70
N PHE A 138 -2.67 14.52 -9.57
CA PHE A 138 -1.54 13.73 -9.14
C PHE A 138 -1.34 12.49 -10.04
N ASP A 139 -0.08 12.22 -10.41
CA ASP A 139 0.31 11.01 -11.12
C ASP A 139 0.61 9.89 -10.12
N PHE A 140 -0.38 9.02 -9.90
CA PHE A 140 -0.23 7.89 -8.97
C PHE A 140 0.72 6.80 -9.47
N SER A 141 1.21 6.87 -10.72
CA SER A 141 2.23 5.95 -11.21
C SER A 141 3.66 6.35 -10.81
N ASP A 142 3.87 7.58 -10.34
CA ASP A 142 5.13 8.00 -9.74
C ASP A 142 5.28 7.42 -8.33
N GLY A 143 6.01 6.30 -8.22
CA GLY A 143 6.23 5.62 -6.94
C GLY A 143 6.96 6.47 -5.89
N SER A 144 7.83 7.40 -6.30
CA SER A 144 8.48 8.36 -5.39
C SER A 144 7.47 9.37 -4.87
N GLY A 145 6.80 10.09 -5.77
CA GLY A 145 5.79 11.06 -5.39
C GLY A 145 4.65 10.43 -4.59
N PHE A 146 4.26 9.19 -4.89
CA PHE A 146 3.20 8.51 -4.15
C PHE A 146 3.65 8.18 -2.71
N HIS A 147 4.93 7.81 -2.54
CA HIS A 147 5.51 7.62 -1.22
C HIS A 147 5.54 8.94 -0.43
N ASP A 148 5.98 10.05 -1.05
CA ASP A 148 6.00 11.38 -0.42
C ASP A 148 4.58 11.85 -0.05
N LEU A 149 3.59 11.60 -0.92
CA LEU A 149 2.20 11.95 -0.67
C LEU A 149 1.64 11.28 0.60
N ILE A 150 1.92 9.97 0.78
CA ILE A 150 1.32 9.18 1.87
C ILE A 150 2.19 9.08 3.12
N PHE A 151 3.43 9.55 3.11
CA PHE A 151 4.33 9.53 4.27
C PHE A 151 4.85 10.91 4.64
N THR A 152 4.93 11.19 5.94
CA THR A 152 5.76 12.27 6.46
C THR A 152 7.10 11.72 6.89
N TYR A 153 8.20 12.30 6.43
CA TYR A 153 9.51 12.02 7.00
C TYR A 153 9.72 12.84 8.28
N HIS A 154 10.15 12.18 9.34
CA HIS A 154 10.41 12.74 10.66
C HIS A 154 11.91 12.77 10.94
N PRO A 155 12.58 13.91 10.73
CA PRO A 155 14.02 13.96 10.74
C PRO A 155 14.72 13.77 12.09
N GLU A 156 13.98 13.86 13.19
CA GLU A 156 14.46 13.66 14.56
C GLU A 156 14.50 12.18 14.95
N THR A 157 13.63 11.37 14.35
CA THR A 157 13.64 9.91 14.51
C THR A 157 14.27 9.21 13.30
N SER A 158 14.47 9.93 12.20
CA SER A 158 14.83 9.40 10.89
C SER A 158 13.85 8.32 10.40
N LYS A 159 12.55 8.53 10.67
CA LYS A 159 11.48 7.58 10.31
C LYS A 159 10.42 8.22 9.43
N TYR A 160 9.78 7.42 8.59
CA TYR A 160 8.55 7.76 7.89
C TYR A 160 7.33 7.37 8.73
N GLU A 161 6.36 8.29 8.81
CA GLU A 161 5.05 8.07 9.42
C GLU A 161 3.96 8.14 8.35
N LEU A 162 3.02 7.18 8.38
CA LEU A 162 1.94 7.12 7.41
C LEU A 162 0.88 8.19 7.67
N ARG A 163 0.52 8.94 6.62
CA ARG A 163 -0.60 9.87 6.60
C ARG A 163 -1.90 9.13 6.29
N GLU A 164 -2.44 8.41 7.27
CA GLU A 164 -3.66 7.61 7.11
C GLU A 164 -4.84 8.42 6.51
N TYR A 165 -4.93 9.72 6.84
CA TYR A 165 -5.97 10.62 6.35
C TYR A 165 -5.94 10.85 4.83
N VAL A 166 -4.78 10.68 4.17
CA VAL A 166 -4.64 10.86 2.73
C VAL A 166 -5.50 9.85 1.98
N PHE A 167 -5.61 8.62 2.48
CA PHE A 167 -6.49 7.60 1.89
C PHE A 167 -7.97 7.97 2.01
N ALA A 168 -8.37 8.61 3.11
CA ALA A 168 -9.73 9.13 3.24
C ALA A 168 -10.01 10.30 2.27
N ASP A 169 -9.04 11.21 2.09
CA ASP A 169 -9.15 12.28 1.11
C ASP A 169 -9.19 11.74 -0.33
N ILE A 170 -8.38 10.71 -0.65
CA ILE A 170 -8.41 9.99 -1.94
C ILE A 170 -9.78 9.35 -2.19
N GLU A 171 -10.31 8.57 -1.24
CA GLU A 171 -11.63 7.94 -1.32
C GLU A 171 -12.76 8.97 -1.48
N HIS A 172 -12.62 10.14 -0.87
CA HIS A 172 -13.62 11.21 -0.91
C HIS A 172 -13.61 11.98 -2.23
N PHE A 173 -12.44 12.28 -2.79
CA PHE A 173 -12.30 13.19 -3.94
C PHE A 173 -12.18 12.50 -5.29
N LEU A 174 -11.68 11.26 -5.34
CA LEU A 174 -11.45 10.55 -6.59
C LEU A 174 -12.57 9.55 -6.89
N ASP A 175 -12.79 9.27 -8.17
CA ASP A 175 -13.78 8.27 -8.58
C ASP A 175 -13.25 6.85 -8.35
N LYS A 176 -14.16 5.92 -8.07
CA LYS A 176 -13.81 4.53 -7.73
C LYS A 176 -12.99 3.81 -8.80
N GLU A 177 -13.17 4.16 -10.07
CA GLU A 177 -12.43 3.51 -11.16
C GLU A 177 -10.98 4.01 -11.21
N LYS A 178 -10.75 5.32 -11.07
CA LYS A 178 -9.40 5.90 -10.95
C LYS A 178 -8.67 5.32 -9.74
N ILE A 179 -9.31 5.27 -8.56
CA ILE A 179 -8.66 4.72 -7.36
C ILE A 179 -8.24 3.26 -7.57
N LYS A 180 -9.12 2.43 -8.14
CA LYS A 180 -8.82 1.01 -8.45
C LYS A 180 -7.68 0.83 -9.46
N LYS A 181 -7.61 1.68 -10.47
CA LYS A 181 -6.65 1.53 -11.58
C LYS A 181 -5.30 2.17 -11.32
N GLU A 182 -5.27 3.27 -10.58
CA GLU A 182 -4.09 4.12 -10.47
C GLU A 182 -3.55 4.16 -9.03
N VAL A 183 -4.39 4.24 -8.01
CA VAL A 183 -3.92 4.39 -6.62
C VAL A 183 -3.51 3.03 -6.05
N TYR A 184 -4.44 2.09 -6.06
CA TYR A 184 -4.29 0.85 -5.30
C TYR A 184 -3.24 -0.15 -5.83
N PRO A 185 -2.94 -0.23 -7.14
CA PRO A 185 -1.86 -1.11 -7.61
C PRO A 185 -0.50 -0.81 -6.95
N ASN A 186 -0.24 0.45 -6.60
CA ASN A 186 1.01 0.86 -5.97
C ASN A 186 1.11 0.49 -4.49
N ILE A 187 0.00 0.11 -3.84
CA ILE A 187 0.04 -0.28 -2.42
C ILE A 187 0.94 -1.50 -2.20
N LYS A 188 0.91 -2.45 -3.14
CA LYS A 188 1.79 -3.62 -3.09
C LYS A 188 3.26 -3.18 -3.05
N ASP A 189 3.67 -2.29 -3.94
CA ASP A 189 5.06 -1.81 -4.04
C ASP A 189 5.48 -1.04 -2.78
N ILE A 190 4.57 -0.25 -2.20
CA ILE A 190 4.79 0.43 -0.91
C ILE A 190 4.99 -0.58 0.22
N ILE A 191 4.15 -1.62 0.30
CA ILE A 191 4.28 -2.68 1.29
C ILE A 191 5.62 -3.40 1.09
N GLU A 192 6.00 -3.77 -0.13
CA GLU A 192 7.28 -4.41 -0.43
C GLU A 192 8.47 -3.52 -0.02
N LYS A 193 8.38 -2.20 -0.25
CA LYS A 193 9.38 -1.22 0.21
C LYS A 193 9.50 -1.22 1.73
N ILE A 194 8.38 -1.11 2.46
CA ILE A 194 8.37 -1.16 3.94
C ILE A 194 9.00 -2.45 4.47
N LEU A 195 8.70 -3.59 3.85
CA LEU A 195 9.24 -4.88 4.26
C LEU A 195 10.74 -5.01 3.97
N SER A 196 11.22 -4.33 2.93
CA SER A 196 12.64 -4.30 2.57
C SER A 196 13.47 -3.38 3.48
N THR A 197 12.89 -2.28 3.96
CA THR A 197 13.54 -1.30 4.83
C THR A 197 12.68 -0.93 6.06
N PRO A 198 12.32 -1.89 6.93
CA PRO A 198 11.38 -1.65 8.03
C PRO A 198 11.90 -0.63 9.05
N ASP A 199 13.23 -0.51 9.17
CA ASP A 199 13.89 0.48 10.03
C ASP A 199 13.75 1.92 9.52
N ASP A 200 13.24 2.16 8.33
CA ASP A 200 12.95 3.51 7.87
C ASP A 200 11.58 4.00 8.33
N TYR A 201 10.74 3.14 8.93
CA TYR A 201 9.34 3.45 9.26
C TYR A 201 9.08 3.41 10.77
N SER A 202 8.18 4.27 11.25
CA SER A 202 7.92 4.42 12.69
C SER A 202 7.23 3.20 13.32
N ASN A 203 6.31 2.55 12.59
CA ASN A 203 5.64 1.33 12.99
C ASN A 203 5.28 0.48 11.75
N PRO A 204 6.27 -0.23 11.16
CA PRO A 204 6.08 -0.92 9.89
C PRO A 204 4.96 -1.95 9.96
N GLN A 205 4.78 -2.66 11.08
CA GLN A 205 3.70 -3.66 11.22
C GLN A 205 2.31 -3.02 11.18
N LYS A 206 2.10 -1.89 11.89
CA LYS A 206 0.83 -1.16 11.83
C LYS A 206 0.56 -0.62 10.43
N ILE A 207 1.58 -0.05 9.79
CA ILE A 207 1.47 0.54 8.45
C ILE A 207 1.11 -0.56 7.44
N THR A 208 1.81 -1.70 7.45
CA THR A 208 1.49 -2.85 6.60
C THR A 208 0.06 -3.36 6.85
N ALA A 209 -0.38 -3.47 8.11
CA ALA A 209 -1.76 -3.86 8.42
C ALA A 209 -2.80 -2.88 7.86
N PHE A 210 -2.56 -1.57 8.01
CA PHE A 210 -3.41 -0.54 7.46
C PHE A 210 -3.50 -0.66 5.93
N LEU A 211 -2.37 -0.80 5.24
CA LEU A 211 -2.32 -0.92 3.78
C LEU A 211 -3.01 -2.20 3.28
N PHE A 212 -2.88 -3.33 3.98
CA PHE A 212 -3.68 -4.53 3.68
C PHE A 212 -5.18 -4.29 3.86
N ASN A 213 -5.60 -3.54 4.88
CA ASN A 213 -7.01 -3.17 5.01
C ASN A 213 -7.48 -2.35 3.79
N ILE A 214 -6.63 -1.48 3.25
CA ILE A 214 -6.94 -0.73 2.03
C ILE A 214 -7.05 -1.65 0.80
N GLU A 215 -6.15 -2.64 0.63
CA GLU A 215 -6.27 -3.65 -0.44
C GLU A 215 -7.58 -4.46 -0.32
N LEU A 216 -7.99 -4.83 0.90
CA LEU A 216 -9.26 -5.54 1.12
C LEU A 216 -10.48 -4.76 0.65
N LYS A 217 -10.52 -3.45 0.90
CA LYS A 217 -11.64 -2.59 0.50
C LYS A 217 -11.91 -2.62 -1.02
N ILE A 218 -10.92 -2.99 -1.82
CA ILE A 218 -11.08 -3.16 -3.28
C ILE A 218 -11.08 -4.60 -3.76
N GLY A 219 -11.17 -5.56 -2.84
CA GLY A 219 -11.23 -6.98 -3.16
C GLY A 219 -9.88 -7.56 -3.62
N LYS A 220 -8.76 -6.93 -3.24
CA LYS A 220 -7.42 -7.51 -3.45
C LYS A 220 -7.04 -8.30 -2.21
N THR A 221 -7.16 -9.62 -2.32
CA THR A 221 -6.93 -10.56 -1.22
C THR A 221 -5.60 -11.30 -1.36
N ARG A 222 -5.25 -11.70 -2.59
CA ARG A 222 -4.07 -12.53 -2.91
C ARG A 222 -2.78 -12.09 -2.21
N HIS A 223 -2.47 -10.80 -2.24
CA HIS A 223 -1.25 -10.27 -1.64
C HIS A 223 -1.20 -10.50 -0.11
N ILE A 224 -2.35 -10.34 0.56
CA ILE A 224 -2.50 -10.55 2.00
C ILE A 224 -2.33 -12.03 2.33
N GLU A 225 -2.95 -12.91 1.55
CA GLU A 225 -2.85 -14.37 1.68
C GLU A 225 -1.41 -14.84 1.53
N ASP A 226 -0.74 -14.39 0.46
CA ASP A 226 0.66 -14.71 0.20
C ASP A 226 1.57 -14.20 1.33
N TYR A 227 1.27 -13.01 1.87
CA TYR A 227 2.01 -12.46 3.00
C TYR A 227 1.81 -13.26 4.29
N LEU A 228 0.58 -13.65 4.61
CA LEU A 228 0.27 -14.52 5.77
C LEU A 228 0.96 -15.87 5.65
N ASN A 229 0.96 -16.47 4.46
CA ASN A 229 1.63 -17.75 4.19
C ASN A 229 3.15 -17.64 4.34
N LYS A 230 3.74 -16.53 3.91
CA LYS A 230 5.19 -16.26 4.09
C LYS A 230 5.55 -15.92 5.55
N ASN A 231 4.58 -15.43 6.32
CA ASN A 231 4.74 -14.90 7.68
C ASN A 231 3.71 -15.51 8.64
N PRO A 232 3.86 -16.80 9.03
CA PRO A 232 2.87 -17.51 9.82
C PRO A 232 2.58 -16.87 11.20
N HIS A 233 3.51 -16.09 11.75
CA HIS A 233 3.30 -15.36 13.01
C HIS A 233 2.52 -14.06 12.87
N TYR A 234 2.37 -13.54 11.65
CA TYR A 234 1.75 -12.23 11.43
C TYR A 234 0.32 -12.16 11.96
N LYS A 235 -0.45 -13.25 11.83
CA LYS A 235 -1.79 -13.34 12.43
C LYS A 235 -1.76 -13.17 13.95
N ALA A 236 -0.84 -13.86 14.63
CA ALA A 236 -0.70 -13.75 16.08
C ALA A 236 -0.26 -12.33 16.51
N ASP A 237 0.61 -11.68 15.73
CA ASP A 237 0.99 -10.29 15.96
C ASP A 237 -0.21 -9.35 15.82
N LEU A 238 -1.01 -9.51 14.75
CA LEU A 238 -2.25 -8.75 14.58
C LEU A 238 -3.21 -8.98 15.75
N GLU A 239 -3.41 -10.21 16.20
CA GLU A 239 -4.25 -10.53 17.36
C GLU A 239 -3.75 -9.83 18.63
N ARG A 240 -2.44 -9.86 18.90
CA ARG A 240 -1.79 -9.19 20.03
C ARG A 240 -2.06 -7.69 20.03
N PHE A 241 -2.05 -7.05 18.86
CA PHE A 241 -2.36 -5.62 18.70
C PHE A 241 -3.83 -5.34 18.39
N GLN A 242 -4.73 -6.30 18.62
CA GLN A 242 -6.17 -6.15 18.37
C GLN A 242 -6.50 -5.68 16.94
N PHE A 243 -5.70 -6.12 15.97
CA PHE A 243 -5.73 -5.74 14.56
C PHE A 243 -5.62 -4.22 14.34
N TYR A 244 -5.06 -3.48 15.30
CA TYR A 244 -5.04 -2.01 15.27
C TYR A 244 -6.44 -1.40 15.08
N HIS A 245 -7.49 -2.09 15.54
CA HIS A 245 -8.90 -1.75 15.34
C HIS A 245 -9.39 -1.76 13.87
N LEU A 246 -8.66 -2.41 12.97
CA LEU A 246 -9.03 -2.63 11.57
C LEU A 246 -10.03 -3.79 11.46
N LEU A 247 -11.32 -3.48 11.56
CA LEU A 247 -12.40 -4.48 11.64
C LEU A 247 -12.53 -5.34 10.38
N GLU A 248 -12.32 -4.75 9.19
CA GLU A 248 -12.41 -5.48 7.91
C GLU A 248 -11.27 -6.49 7.78
N LEU A 249 -10.04 -6.05 8.08
CA LEU A 249 -8.87 -6.94 8.13
C LEU A 249 -9.05 -8.06 9.16
N LYS A 250 -9.54 -7.73 10.36
CA LYS A 250 -9.83 -8.72 11.40
C LYS A 250 -10.82 -9.77 10.94
N LYS A 251 -11.92 -9.34 10.32
CA LYS A 251 -12.95 -10.27 9.82
C LYS A 251 -12.35 -11.20 8.77
N TYR A 252 -11.68 -10.62 7.77
CA TYR A 252 -11.10 -11.38 6.67
C TYR A 252 -10.06 -12.42 7.13
N ILE A 253 -9.11 -12.04 8.00
CA ILE A 253 -8.04 -12.94 8.49
C ILE A 253 -8.57 -14.05 9.43
N ASN A 254 -9.71 -13.84 10.06
CA ASN A 254 -10.34 -14.87 10.88
C ASN A 254 -11.17 -15.86 10.05
N ASP A 255 -11.76 -15.39 8.96
CA ASP A 255 -12.61 -16.20 8.09
C ASP A 255 -11.80 -16.99 7.04
N ILE A 256 -10.57 -16.57 6.74
CA ILE A 256 -9.73 -17.23 5.76
C ILE A 256 -9.23 -18.61 6.24
N ASP A 257 -9.54 -19.63 5.43
CA ASP A 257 -9.01 -20.97 5.55
C ASP A 257 -7.62 -21.04 4.89
N LEU A 258 -6.57 -20.70 5.65
CA LEU A 258 -5.19 -20.70 5.14
C LEU A 258 -4.74 -22.08 4.64
N ASP A 259 -5.33 -23.17 5.14
CA ASP A 259 -5.05 -24.54 4.68
C ASP A 259 -5.56 -24.81 3.26
N LYS A 260 -6.49 -23.99 2.75
CA LYS A 260 -6.91 -23.98 1.32
C LYS A 260 -6.20 -22.93 0.47
N SER A 261 -5.51 -21.97 1.10
CA SER A 261 -4.71 -20.97 0.38
C SER A 261 -3.35 -21.56 -0.02
N HIS A 262 -2.83 -21.16 -1.18
CA HIS A 262 -1.63 -21.74 -1.82
C HIS A 262 -0.47 -21.98 -0.84
N LYS A 263 -0.28 -23.24 -0.40
CA LYS A 263 0.74 -23.61 0.56
C LYS A 263 2.12 -23.33 -0.04
N ILE A 264 2.84 -22.37 0.55
CA ILE A 264 4.22 -22.10 0.21
C ILE A 264 5.07 -23.27 0.68
N ILE A 265 5.73 -23.92 -0.26
CA ILE A 265 6.67 -25.01 0.02
C ILE A 265 8.04 -24.38 0.18
N TYR A 266 8.60 -24.48 1.38
CA TYR A 266 9.99 -24.12 1.61
C TYR A 266 10.87 -25.31 1.25
N PHE A 267 12.03 -25.05 0.65
CA PHE A 267 13.06 -26.04 0.42
C PHE A 267 14.44 -25.45 0.68
N ILE A 268 15.39 -26.33 1.02
CA ILE A 268 16.78 -25.93 1.24
C ILE A 268 17.43 -25.55 -0.09
N GLN A 269 18.11 -24.41 -0.11
CA GLN A 269 18.99 -24.00 -1.18
C GLN A 269 20.32 -23.55 -0.61
N ASP A 270 21.32 -24.44 -0.68
CA ASP A 270 22.68 -24.16 -0.25
C ASP A 270 23.69 -24.48 -1.37
N PRO A 271 24.61 -23.55 -1.72
CA PRO A 271 25.70 -23.81 -2.67
C PRO A 271 26.57 -25.03 -2.29
N ASP A 272 26.70 -25.33 -1.00
CA ASP A 272 27.49 -26.46 -0.50
C ASP A 272 26.78 -27.82 -0.71
N GLY A 273 25.57 -27.82 -1.29
CA GLY A 273 24.75 -29.00 -1.54
C GLY A 273 23.95 -29.49 -0.32
N TYR A 274 24.16 -28.90 0.85
CA TYR A 274 23.39 -29.15 2.06
C TYR A 274 23.50 -27.97 3.04
N THR A 275 22.52 -27.85 3.94
CA THR A 275 22.57 -26.95 5.10
C THR A 275 22.59 -27.75 6.41
N ASN A 276 23.05 -27.12 7.49
CA ASN A 276 23.02 -27.72 8.83
C ASN A 276 21.78 -27.25 9.59
N LEU A 277 20.95 -28.20 10.02
CA LEU A 277 19.91 -27.98 11.02
C LEU A 277 20.58 -27.86 12.40
N ARG A 278 20.39 -26.75 13.09
CA ARG A 278 21.07 -26.46 14.35
C ARG A 278 20.10 -26.43 15.54
N LYS A 279 20.63 -26.70 16.72
CA LYS A 279 19.82 -26.68 17.95
C LYS A 279 19.40 -25.28 18.41
N GLU A 280 20.24 -24.28 18.16
CA GLU A 280 20.01 -22.87 18.52
C GLU A 280 20.26 -21.92 17.34
N LYS A 281 19.80 -20.67 17.47
CA LYS A 281 19.86 -19.59 16.46
C LYS A 281 21.28 -19.03 16.24
N ASN A 282 22.30 -19.86 16.09
CA ASN A 282 23.69 -19.43 15.84
C ASN A 282 24.55 -20.48 15.11
N ILE A 283 25.60 -20.02 14.41
CA ILE A 283 26.49 -20.88 13.59
C ILE A 283 27.36 -21.86 14.38
N SER A 284 27.58 -21.62 15.67
CA SER A 284 28.39 -22.46 16.55
C SER A 284 27.59 -23.57 17.23
N SER A 285 26.25 -23.51 17.15
CA SER A 285 25.36 -24.46 17.78
C SER A 285 25.56 -25.86 17.23
N GLU A 286 25.33 -26.86 18.09
CA GLU A 286 25.25 -28.27 17.75
C GLU A 286 24.40 -28.49 16.49
N VAL A 287 24.92 -29.32 15.58
CA VAL A 287 24.25 -29.72 14.34
C VAL A 287 23.42 -30.96 14.63
N ILE A 288 22.10 -30.83 14.50
CA ILE A 288 21.12 -31.91 14.69
C ILE A 288 21.09 -32.81 13.44
N GLN A 289 21.11 -32.20 12.25
CA GLN A 289 20.98 -32.92 10.98
C GLN A 289 21.63 -32.13 9.83
N LYS A 290 22.11 -32.82 8.79
CA LYS A 290 22.43 -32.21 7.50
C LYS A 290 21.24 -32.39 6.55
N ILE A 291 20.72 -31.29 6.02
CA ILE A 291 19.57 -31.29 5.10
C ILE A 291 20.07 -30.95 3.70
N LYS A 292 19.82 -31.82 2.72
CA LYS A 292 20.30 -31.63 1.34
C LYS A 292 19.59 -30.47 0.65
N THR A 293 20.29 -29.79 -0.25
CA THR A 293 19.69 -28.84 -1.19
C THR A 293 18.58 -29.51 -1.99
N GLY A 294 17.45 -28.81 -2.16
CA GLY A 294 16.22 -29.27 -2.77
C GLY A 294 15.26 -29.98 -1.81
N ALA A 295 15.68 -30.32 -0.59
CA ALA A 295 14.81 -30.99 0.37
C ALA A 295 13.72 -30.02 0.87
N PRO A 296 12.43 -30.40 0.81
CA PRO A 296 11.36 -29.59 1.35
C PRO A 296 11.39 -29.61 2.88
N ILE A 297 11.01 -28.48 3.48
CA ILE A 297 10.96 -28.28 4.93
C ILE A 297 9.67 -27.56 5.31
N GLU A 298 9.20 -27.82 6.52
CA GLU A 298 8.11 -27.07 7.14
C GLU A 298 8.72 -25.96 8.00
N VAL A 299 8.33 -24.71 7.78
CA VAL A 299 8.77 -23.58 8.62
C VAL A 299 7.80 -23.42 9.78
N LEU A 300 8.30 -23.57 11.00
CA LEU A 300 7.52 -23.45 12.24
C LEU A 300 7.66 -22.06 12.89
N ASP A 301 8.84 -21.45 12.76
CA ASP A 301 9.07 -20.06 13.18
C ASP A 301 10.02 -19.36 12.20
N ASN A 302 9.63 -18.18 11.72
CA ASN A 302 10.40 -17.40 10.74
C ASN A 302 10.85 -16.02 11.30
N SER A 303 10.82 -15.84 12.62
CA SER A 303 11.21 -14.61 13.29
C SER A 303 12.74 -14.44 13.31
N GLY A 304 13.19 -13.33 12.71
CA GLY A 304 14.62 -12.98 12.61
C GLY A 304 15.34 -13.76 11.51
N ASP A 305 16.67 -13.91 11.65
CA ASP A 305 17.49 -14.52 10.60
C ASP A 305 17.57 -16.05 10.65
N TRP A 306 17.11 -16.64 11.76
CA TRP A 306 17.17 -18.08 12.02
C TRP A 306 15.77 -18.65 12.15
N PHE A 307 15.36 -19.37 11.13
CA PHE A 307 14.03 -19.96 11.07
C PHE A 307 14.05 -21.31 11.79
N LEU A 308 13.08 -21.54 12.68
CA LEU A 308 12.77 -22.87 13.19
C LEU A 308 12.06 -23.65 12.09
N VAL A 309 12.59 -24.81 11.75
CA VAL A 309 12.09 -25.65 10.70
C VAL A 309 11.93 -27.08 11.21
N LYS A 310 11.04 -27.82 10.56
CA LYS A 310 10.86 -29.25 10.73
C LYS A 310 11.15 -29.96 9.41
N THR A 311 12.01 -30.97 9.46
CA THR A 311 12.37 -31.77 8.29
C THR A 311 11.32 -32.84 8.01
N GLN A 312 11.35 -33.42 6.81
CA GLN A 312 10.47 -34.55 6.49
C GLN A 312 10.70 -35.76 7.39
N GLU A 313 11.93 -35.94 7.89
CA GLU A 313 12.25 -36.99 8.86
C GLU A 313 11.78 -36.65 10.29
N GLY A 314 11.18 -35.48 10.50
CA GLY A 314 10.56 -35.08 11.76
C GLY A 314 11.47 -34.36 12.75
N TYR A 315 12.71 -34.02 12.36
CA TYR A 315 13.63 -33.27 13.21
C TYR A 315 13.29 -31.78 13.20
N THR A 316 13.32 -31.17 14.37
CA THR A 316 13.08 -29.73 14.53
C THR A 316 14.36 -29.01 14.95
N GLY A 317 14.66 -27.89 14.31
CA GLY A 317 15.83 -27.06 14.63
C GLY A 317 15.89 -25.80 13.77
N TYR A 318 16.98 -25.04 13.88
CA TYR A 318 17.15 -23.74 13.25
C TYR A 318 18.02 -23.81 11.98
N VAL A 319 17.56 -23.13 10.93
CA VAL A 319 18.30 -22.90 9.68
C VAL A 319 18.30 -21.41 9.39
N HIS A 320 19.43 -20.87 8.92
CA HIS A 320 19.51 -19.47 8.54
C HIS A 320 18.67 -19.20 7.28
N LYS A 321 17.88 -18.11 7.27
CA LYS A 321 16.92 -17.78 6.19
C LYS A 321 17.56 -17.76 4.79
N SER A 322 18.84 -17.40 4.70
CA SER A 322 19.58 -17.36 3.43
C SER A 322 19.76 -18.73 2.77
N ARG A 323 19.46 -19.83 3.49
CA ARG A 323 19.56 -21.21 2.98
C ARG A 323 18.21 -21.78 2.58
N LEU A 324 17.16 -20.96 2.59
CA LEU A 324 15.80 -21.34 2.27
C LEU A 324 15.38 -20.66 0.98
N LYS A 325 14.62 -21.38 0.18
CA LYS A 325 13.91 -20.83 -0.97
C LYS A 325 12.47 -21.30 -0.93
N THR A 326 11.58 -20.48 -1.45
CA THR A 326 10.14 -20.77 -1.49
C THR A 326 9.72 -21.11 -2.91
N SER A 327 8.90 -22.15 -3.06
CA SER A 327 8.06 -22.35 -4.23
C SER A 327 6.62 -22.15 -3.78
N LEU A 328 5.86 -21.37 -4.54
CA LEU A 328 4.41 -21.40 -4.43
C LEU A 328 3.93 -22.70 -5.07
N ASN A 329 3.05 -23.44 -4.40
CA ASN A 329 2.23 -24.42 -5.09
C ASN A 329 0.99 -23.68 -5.62
N ASP A 330 1.16 -22.90 -6.70
CA ASP A 330 0.10 -22.08 -7.31
C ASP A 330 -0.97 -22.92 -8.02
N ARG A 331 -0.82 -24.25 -8.04
CA ARG A 331 -1.74 -25.16 -8.70
C ARG A 331 -2.97 -25.37 -7.83
N VAL A 332 -4.10 -24.89 -8.31
CA VAL A 332 -5.43 -25.16 -7.76
C VAL A 332 -6.06 -26.33 -8.50
N SER A 333 -6.72 -27.20 -7.73
CA SER A 333 -7.61 -28.23 -8.27
C SER A 333 -8.98 -27.63 -8.50
N ILE A 334 -9.37 -27.40 -9.75
CA ILE A 334 -10.71 -26.90 -10.10
C ILE A 334 -11.54 -27.98 -10.78
N LEU A 335 -12.86 -27.95 -10.56
CA LEU A 335 -13.84 -28.67 -11.37
C LEU A 335 -14.43 -27.69 -12.38
N LEU A 336 -14.01 -27.80 -13.63
CA LEU A 336 -14.49 -26.94 -14.71
C LEU A 336 -15.66 -27.61 -15.43
N TYR A 337 -16.85 -27.07 -15.27
CA TYR A 337 -18.07 -27.62 -15.86
C TYR A 337 -18.29 -27.06 -17.27
N PRO A 338 -18.70 -27.88 -18.26
CA PRO A 338 -19.00 -27.37 -19.60
C PRO A 338 -20.31 -26.58 -19.66
N ARG A 339 -21.18 -26.72 -18.64
CA ARG A 339 -22.45 -26.00 -18.49
C ARG A 339 -22.66 -25.61 -17.02
N PRO A 340 -23.43 -24.55 -16.71
CA PRO A 340 -23.70 -24.13 -15.33
C PRO A 340 -24.75 -25.02 -14.65
N ASP A 341 -24.50 -26.33 -14.63
CA ASP A 341 -25.38 -27.35 -14.05
C ASP A 341 -24.57 -28.51 -13.47
N LEU A 342 -25.02 -29.04 -12.32
CA LEU A 342 -24.35 -30.13 -11.60
C LEU A 342 -24.50 -31.50 -12.28
N GLY A 343 -25.35 -31.62 -13.31
CA GLY A 343 -25.51 -32.84 -14.09
C GLY A 343 -24.48 -32.96 -15.23
N SER A 344 -23.78 -31.88 -15.56
CA SER A 344 -22.70 -31.89 -16.53
C SER A 344 -21.44 -32.49 -15.93
N ILE A 345 -20.72 -33.31 -16.70
CA ILE A 345 -19.50 -33.97 -16.24
C ILE A 345 -18.37 -32.92 -16.22
N PRO A 346 -17.86 -32.51 -15.05
CA PRO A 346 -16.79 -31.53 -14.98
C PRO A 346 -15.46 -32.15 -15.38
N LYS A 347 -14.55 -31.32 -15.86
CA LYS A 347 -13.15 -31.67 -16.03
C LYS A 347 -12.37 -31.20 -14.81
N GLN A 348 -11.74 -32.12 -14.10
CA GLN A 348 -10.80 -31.77 -13.03
C GLN A 348 -9.48 -31.29 -13.64
N LEU A 349 -8.99 -30.15 -13.17
CA LEU A 349 -7.77 -29.51 -13.67
C LEU A 349 -6.89 -29.07 -12.51
N GLU A 350 -5.59 -29.28 -12.65
CA GLU A 350 -4.54 -28.72 -11.78
C GLU A 350 -3.85 -27.59 -12.55
N ILE A 351 -4.21 -26.32 -12.26
CA ILE A 351 -3.76 -25.15 -13.03
C ILE A 351 -3.35 -24.02 -12.10
N SER A 352 -2.52 -23.08 -12.58
CA SER A 352 -2.21 -21.88 -11.79
C SER A 352 -3.48 -21.08 -11.55
N SER A 353 -3.70 -20.57 -10.32
CA SER A 353 -4.81 -19.64 -10.08
C SER A 353 -4.76 -18.39 -10.97
N GLU A 354 -3.55 -17.97 -11.37
CA GLU A 354 -3.33 -16.83 -12.26
C GLU A 354 -3.79 -17.10 -13.70
N ASP A 355 -3.89 -18.36 -14.09
CA ASP A 355 -4.37 -18.75 -15.40
C ASP A 355 -5.90 -18.74 -15.50
N ILE A 356 -6.61 -18.44 -14.40
CA ILE A 356 -8.08 -18.36 -14.35
C ILE A 356 -8.53 -16.93 -14.59
N GLU A 357 -9.04 -16.66 -15.79
CA GLU A 357 -9.63 -15.39 -16.17
C GLU A 357 -11.16 -15.43 -16.00
N TYR A 358 -11.70 -14.66 -15.06
CA TYR A 358 -13.14 -14.55 -14.83
C TYR A 358 -13.77 -13.66 -15.89
N LEU A 359 -14.67 -14.21 -16.70
CA LEU A 359 -15.26 -13.52 -17.83
C LEU A 359 -16.61 -12.87 -17.48
N HIS A 360 -17.57 -13.66 -16.98
CA HIS A 360 -18.89 -13.18 -16.56
C HIS A 360 -19.60 -14.22 -15.68
N LYS A 361 -20.75 -13.87 -15.10
CA LYS A 361 -21.53 -14.75 -14.24
C LYS A 361 -22.84 -15.19 -14.89
N VAL A 362 -23.19 -16.46 -14.74
CA VAL A 362 -24.49 -17.01 -15.17
C VAL A 362 -25.19 -17.59 -13.94
N SER A 363 -26.21 -16.87 -13.44
CA SER A 363 -26.79 -17.14 -12.12
C SER A 363 -25.69 -17.10 -11.04
N ASP A 364 -25.50 -18.19 -10.29
CA ASP A 364 -24.47 -18.29 -9.25
C ASP A 364 -23.16 -18.94 -9.74
N TRP A 365 -23.03 -19.24 -11.03
CA TRP A 365 -21.85 -19.87 -11.63
C TRP A 365 -20.93 -18.84 -12.27
N ASP A 366 -19.63 -18.99 -12.05
CA ASP A 366 -18.61 -18.12 -12.66
C ASP A 366 -18.14 -18.73 -13.98
N PHE A 367 -18.34 -18.04 -15.09
CA PHE A 367 -17.80 -18.43 -16.39
C PHE A 367 -16.37 -17.92 -16.51
N VAL A 368 -15.44 -18.85 -16.68
CA VAL A 368 -14.00 -18.59 -16.65
C VAL A 368 -13.31 -19.10 -17.90
N ARG A 369 -12.22 -18.45 -18.29
CA ARG A 369 -11.24 -18.95 -19.25
C ARG A 369 -10.03 -19.45 -18.47
N VAL A 370 -9.55 -20.63 -18.86
CA VAL A 370 -8.31 -21.23 -18.36
C VAL A 370 -7.46 -21.65 -19.58
N PRO A 371 -6.20 -22.09 -19.43
CA PRO A 371 -5.34 -22.37 -20.58
C PRO A 371 -6.00 -23.37 -21.52
N HIS A 372 -6.23 -22.91 -22.77
CA HIS A 372 -6.82 -23.68 -23.85
C HIS A 372 -8.30 -24.12 -23.67
N MET A 373 -9.04 -23.58 -22.69
CA MET A 373 -10.47 -23.90 -22.54
C MET A 373 -11.27 -22.83 -21.79
N VAL A 374 -12.59 -22.94 -21.87
CA VAL A 374 -13.54 -22.14 -21.09
C VAL A 374 -14.54 -23.07 -20.40
N GLY A 375 -15.13 -22.61 -19.31
CA GLY A 375 -16.17 -23.36 -18.61
C GLY A 375 -16.69 -22.63 -17.38
N TYR A 376 -17.42 -23.35 -16.54
CA TYR A 376 -18.11 -22.79 -15.38
C TYR A 376 -17.54 -23.36 -14.08
N LEU A 377 -17.37 -22.50 -13.08
CA LEU A 377 -17.09 -22.89 -11.70
C LEU A 377 -18.38 -22.87 -10.88
N ALA A 378 -18.58 -23.91 -10.08
CA ALA A 378 -19.76 -24.06 -9.25
C ALA A 378 -19.74 -23.09 -8.05
N PRO A 379 -20.90 -22.61 -7.57
CA PRO A 379 -20.97 -21.78 -6.37
C PRO A 379 -20.51 -22.53 -5.11
N GLU A 380 -19.87 -21.81 -4.19
CA GLU A 380 -19.30 -22.37 -2.94
C GLU A 380 -20.32 -23.09 -2.04
N ASN A 381 -21.62 -22.76 -2.15
CA ASN A 381 -22.70 -23.32 -1.34
C ASN A 381 -23.61 -24.28 -2.13
N LEU A 382 -23.07 -25.46 -2.47
CA LEU A 382 -23.79 -26.53 -3.21
C LEU A 382 -25.08 -27.02 -2.52
N LYS A 383 -25.20 -26.89 -1.20
CA LYS A 383 -26.34 -27.42 -0.41
C LYS A 383 -27.68 -26.71 -0.65
N LYS A 384 -27.70 -25.52 -1.23
CA LYS A 384 -28.95 -24.78 -1.50
C LYS A 384 -29.64 -25.22 -2.81
N HIS A 385 -28.97 -26.02 -3.63
CA HIS A 385 -29.40 -26.35 -5.00
C HIS A 385 -29.56 -27.87 -5.26
N SER A 386 -29.42 -28.72 -4.25
CA SER A 386 -29.81 -30.13 -4.32
C SER A 386 -31.32 -30.24 -4.11
N PHE A 387 -32.10 -29.98 -5.17
CA PHE A 387 -33.52 -30.34 -5.24
C PHE A 387 -33.67 -31.70 -5.92
N LEU A 388 -32.95 -32.71 -5.43
CA LEU A 388 -33.20 -34.12 -5.75
C LEU A 388 -32.86 -34.94 -4.50
N ALA A 389 -33.66 -34.76 -3.46
CA ALA A 389 -33.87 -35.82 -2.47
C ALA A 389 -35.04 -36.68 -3.00
N GLU A 390 -34.73 -37.94 -3.30
CA GLU A 390 -35.60 -39.12 -3.25
C GLU A 390 -37.12 -38.87 -3.38
N GLU A 391 -37.67 -39.08 -4.58
CA GLU A 391 -39.10 -39.44 -4.70
C GLU A 391 -39.24 -40.69 -5.58
N ASP A 392 -39.84 -41.73 -4.98
CA ASP A 392 -40.19 -43.01 -5.56
C ASP A 392 -41.03 -42.85 -6.83
N PHE A 393 -40.51 -43.31 -7.97
CA PHE A 393 -41.27 -43.40 -9.21
C PHE A 393 -41.92 -44.79 -9.35
N THR A 394 -43.20 -44.91 -9.01
CA THR A 394 -44.05 -45.97 -9.58
C THR A 394 -44.56 -45.51 -10.95
N PRO A 395 -44.37 -46.27 -12.04
CA PRO A 395 -44.77 -45.83 -13.37
C PRO A 395 -46.27 -46.01 -13.59
N LYS A 396 -46.98 -44.93 -13.93
CA LYS A 396 -48.29 -44.99 -14.60
C LYS A 396 -48.09 -44.71 -16.09
N GLU A 397 -48.50 -45.66 -16.92
CA GLU A 397 -48.56 -45.49 -18.37
C GLU A 397 -49.61 -44.43 -18.75
N GLU A 398 -49.17 -43.33 -19.37
CA GLU A 398 -50.04 -42.49 -20.18
C GLU A 398 -49.59 -42.54 -21.64
N LYS A 399 -50.53 -42.86 -22.52
CA LYS A 399 -50.33 -43.00 -23.97
C LYS A 399 -49.80 -41.73 -24.59
N GLY A 400 -48.80 -41.91 -25.45
CA GLY A 400 -48.06 -40.82 -26.08
C GLY A 400 -48.88 -40.05 -27.11
N PHE A 401 -48.43 -38.81 -27.36
CA PHE A 401 -48.99 -37.84 -28.30
C PHE A 401 -49.31 -38.40 -29.70
N TRP A 402 -48.58 -39.43 -30.15
CA TRP A 402 -48.79 -40.06 -31.45
C TRP A 402 -49.96 -41.05 -31.49
N ASP A 403 -50.33 -41.69 -30.37
CA ASP A 403 -51.54 -42.53 -30.26
C ASP A 403 -52.83 -41.70 -30.42
N LYS A 404 -52.74 -40.39 -30.19
CA LYS A 404 -53.86 -39.44 -30.35
C LYS A 404 -53.96 -38.82 -31.75
N LEU A 405 -52.95 -38.99 -32.60
CA LEU A 405 -52.88 -38.32 -33.91
C LEU A 405 -53.12 -39.25 -35.09
N PHE A 406 -52.92 -40.57 -34.95
CA PHE A 406 -53.11 -41.50 -36.07
C PHE A 406 -53.92 -42.78 -35.82
N GLY A 407 -54.32 -43.08 -34.58
CA GLY A 407 -55.30 -44.14 -34.27
C GLY A 407 -54.83 -45.57 -34.52
#